data_AF-A0A3P8EAZ6-F1
#
_entry.id   AF-A0A3P8EAZ6-F1
#
_cell.length_a   1.000
_cell.length_b   1.000
_cell.length_c   1.000
_cell.angle_alpha   90.00
_cell.angle_beta   90.00
_cell.angle_gamma   90.00
#
_symmetry.space_group_name_H-M   'P 1'
#
loop_
_entity.id
_entity.type
_entity.pdbx_description
1 polymer ?
#
loop_
_entity_poly.entity_id
_entity_poly.type
_entity_poly.pdbx_seq_one_letter_code
_entity_poly.pdbx_strand_id
1 'polypeptide(L)'
;MKFVVIVIEARLESSDSSLNTYISVKLRQALSSTQSLKGTAPKWNEEFIFETERMDGGLLIELHSKGLLKDKLLGVVWLPLNKILHSNKVCSILCFTLLNLPIVNLFANVFTNFNGLLNMLAIYSN
;
A
#
# COMPACT_ATOMS: atom_id res chain seq x y z
N MET A 1 -6.81 18.81 0.76
CA MET A 1 -5.97 18.20 -0.30
C MET A 1 -6.38 16.73 -0.44
N LYS A 2 -6.38 16.18 -1.66
CA LYS A 2 -6.77 14.79 -1.92
C LYS A 2 -5.56 13.94 -2.31
N PHE A 3 -5.48 12.74 -1.77
CA PHE A 3 -4.46 11.73 -2.02
C PHE A 3 -5.15 10.48 -2.55
N VAL A 4 -4.61 9.90 -3.61
CA VAL A 4 -5.09 8.64 -4.16
C VAL A 4 -4.01 7.59 -4.03
N VAL A 5 -4.35 6.51 -3.37
CA VAL A 5 -3.44 5.40 -3.06
C VAL A 5 -3.97 4.18 -3.81
N ILE A 6 -3.19 3.67 -4.75
CA ILE A 6 -3.51 2.48 -5.53
C ILE A 6 -2.61 1.35 -5.04
N VAL A 7 -3.21 0.33 -4.42
CA VAL A 7 -2.53 -0.87 -3.97
C VAL A 7 -2.65 -1.93 -5.05
N ILE A 8 -1.56 -2.25 -5.73
CA ILE A 8 -1.56 -3.17 -6.88
C ILE A 8 -1.30 -4.59 -6.40
N GLU A 9 -0.09 -4.87 -5.92
CA GLU A 9 0.33 -6.22 -5.55
C GLU A 9 1.42 -6.23 -4.48
N ALA A 10 1.60 -7.38 -3.84
CA ALA A 10 2.79 -7.69 -3.06
C ALA A 10 3.43 -8.98 -3.58
N ARG A 11 4.73 -9.13 -3.34
CA ARG A 11 5.48 -10.36 -3.56
C ARG A 11 6.16 -10.73 -2.26
N LEU A 12 5.71 -11.83 -1.69
CA LEU A 12 6.18 -12.40 -0.44
C LEU A 12 7.18 -13.50 -0.79
N GLU A 13 8.41 -13.42 -0.29
CA GLU A 13 9.34 -14.56 -0.36
C GLU A 13 8.96 -15.59 0.71
N SER A 14 7.95 -16.41 0.39
CA SER A 14 7.50 -17.51 1.23
C SER A 14 7.11 -18.68 0.33
N SER A 15 7.27 -19.90 0.83
CA SER A 15 6.73 -21.12 0.20
C SER A 15 5.31 -21.43 0.66
N ASP A 16 4.79 -20.69 1.65
CA ASP A 16 3.46 -20.93 2.22
C ASP A 16 2.36 -20.27 1.37
N SER A 17 1.68 -21.07 0.55
CA SER A 17 0.55 -20.65 -0.27
C SER A 17 -0.74 -20.43 0.52
N SER A 18 -0.79 -20.83 1.80
CA SER A 18 -1.94 -20.63 2.67
C SER A 18 -2.00 -19.23 3.29
N LEU A 19 -0.91 -18.46 3.18
CA LEU A 19 -0.85 -17.07 3.64
C LEU A 19 -2.03 -16.27 3.09
N ASN A 20 -2.83 -15.73 4.01
CA ASN A 20 -3.92 -14.82 3.70
C ASN A 20 -3.49 -13.42 4.12
N THR A 21 -3.43 -12.47 3.19
CA THR A 21 -2.84 -11.15 3.45
C THR A 21 -3.71 -10.01 2.95
N TYR A 22 -3.61 -8.87 3.61
CA TYR A 22 -4.27 -7.63 3.21
C TYR A 22 -3.38 -6.43 3.53
N ILE A 23 -3.65 -5.31 2.87
CA ILE A 23 -2.98 -4.04 3.13
C ILE A 23 -3.93 -3.13 3.88
N SER A 24 -3.43 -2.42 4.89
CA SER A 24 -4.12 -1.29 5.49
C SER A 24 -3.39 0.01 5.21
N VAL A 25 -4.12 1.03 4.79
CA VAL A 25 -3.60 2.37 4.54
C VAL A 25 -4.25 3.32 5.54
N LYS A 26 -3.41 4.01 6.31
CA LYS A 26 -3.84 4.94 7.35
C LYS A 26 -3.34 6.34 7.07
N LEU A 27 -4.25 7.30 7.11
CA LEU A 27 -3.96 8.72 7.13
C LEU A 27 -4.62 9.36 8.35
N ARG A 28 -3.82 9.71 9.36
CA ARG A 28 -4.33 10.25 10.64
C ARG A 28 -5.36 9.30 11.28
N GLN A 29 -6.62 9.72 11.36
CA GLN A 29 -7.74 8.96 11.92
C GLN A 29 -8.48 8.13 10.86
N ALA A 30 -8.25 8.40 9.58
CA ALA A 30 -8.81 7.60 8.50
C ALA A 30 -7.98 6.33 8.30
N LEU A 31 -8.66 5.19 8.21
CA LEU A 31 -8.07 3.88 7.98
C LEU A 31 -8.92 3.16 6.93
N SER A 32 -8.28 2.69 5.87
CA SER A 32 -8.89 1.82 4.86
C SER A 32 -8.07 0.55 4.73
N SER A 33 -8.68 -0.52 4.23
CA SER A 33 -8.00 -1.79 4.05
C SER A 33 -8.53 -2.52 2.84
N THR A 34 -7.66 -3.27 2.18
CA THR A 34 -8.05 -4.14 1.06
C THR A 34 -8.81 -5.37 1.56
N GLN A 35 -9.40 -6.12 0.64
CA GLN A 35 -9.80 -7.49 0.92
C GLN A 35 -8.57 -8.36 1.22
N SER A 36 -8.78 -9.45 1.96
CA SER A 36 -7.73 -10.43 2.22
C SER A 36 -7.63 -11.43 1.07
N LEU A 37 -6.44 -11.58 0.49
CA LEU A 37 -6.15 -12.52 -0.59
C LEU A 37 -5.14 -13.58 -0.15
N LYS A 38 -5.34 -14.80 -0.63
CA LYS A 38 -4.42 -15.91 -0.38
C LYS A 38 -3.27 -15.95 -1.37
N GLY A 39 -2.15 -16.49 -0.92
CA GLY A 39 -0.96 -16.75 -1.73
C GLY A 39 0.18 -15.76 -1.48
N THR A 40 1.29 -16.02 -2.16
CA THR A 40 2.57 -15.30 -1.97
C THR A 40 2.74 -14.13 -2.94
N ALA A 41 1.87 -14.00 -3.94
CA ALA A 41 1.83 -12.87 -4.86
C ALA A 41 0.40 -12.29 -4.98
N PRO A 42 -0.18 -11.78 -3.87
CA PRO A 42 -1.53 -11.22 -3.88
C PRO A 42 -1.61 -9.97 -4.77
N LYS A 43 -2.69 -9.87 -5.55
CA LYS A 43 -3.00 -8.71 -6.41
C LYS A 43 -4.34 -8.11 -6.02
N TRP A 44 -4.32 -6.98 -5.33
CA TRP A 44 -5.55 -6.32 -4.85
C TRP A 44 -6.15 -5.41 -5.92
N ASN A 45 -5.31 -4.61 -6.60
CA ASN A 45 -5.76 -3.59 -7.55
C ASN A 45 -6.87 -2.70 -6.98
N GLU A 46 -6.71 -2.29 -5.72
CA GLU A 46 -7.68 -1.47 -5.00
C GLU A 46 -7.21 -0.02 -4.89
N GLU A 47 -8.14 0.91 -5.04
CA GLU A 47 -7.90 2.35 -4.93
C GLU A 47 -8.56 2.91 -3.67
N PHE A 48 -7.81 3.73 -2.93
CA PHE A 48 -8.28 4.46 -1.76
C PHE A 48 -8.07 5.95 -1.95
N ILE A 49 -9.07 6.74 -1.55
CA ILE A 49 -9.02 8.20 -1.58
C ILE A 49 -8.99 8.70 -0.15
N PHE A 50 -7.98 9.52 0.16
CA PHE A 50 -7.85 10.16 1.46
C PHE A 50 -7.83 11.68 1.30
N GLU A 51 -8.48 12.38 2.23
CA GLU A 51 -8.50 13.83 2.27
C GLU A 51 -7.86 14.34 3.56
N THR A 52 -7.03 15.37 3.46
CA THR A 52 -6.48 16.06 4.62
C THR A 52 -6.21 17.53 4.33
N GLU A 53 -6.37 18.37 5.34
CA GLU A 53 -6.07 19.80 5.30
C GLU A 53 -4.64 20.11 5.77
N ARG A 54 -3.97 19.12 6.35
CA ARG A 54 -2.72 19.30 7.06
C ARG A 54 -1.62 18.40 6.51
N MET A 55 -0.48 19.01 6.21
CA MET A 55 0.68 18.36 5.59
C MET A 55 1.71 17.83 6.60
N ASP A 56 1.53 18.12 7.88
CA ASP A 56 2.34 17.58 8.98
C ASP A 56 1.95 16.12 9.27
N GLY A 57 2.50 15.19 8.50
CA GLY A 57 2.25 13.75 8.68
C GLY A 57 2.64 12.90 7.49
N GLY A 58 2.08 11.69 7.45
CA GLY A 58 2.35 10.70 6.42
C GLY A 58 1.23 9.67 6.28
N LEU A 59 1.31 8.91 5.19
CA LEU A 59 0.55 7.68 5.00
C LEU A 59 1.32 6.53 5.67
N LEU A 60 0.63 5.78 6.53
CA LEU A 60 1.13 4.52 7.04
C LEU A 60 0.49 3.40 6.23
N ILE A 61 1.32 2.60 5.57
CA ILE A 61 0.89 1.43 4.80
C ILE A 61 1.43 0.20 5.52
N GLU A 62 0.53 -0.70 5.91
CA GLU A 62 0.88 -1.91 6.64
C GLU A 62 0.41 -3.13 5.87
N LEU A 63 1.27 -4.13 5.78
CA LEU A 63 0.93 -5.45 5.28
C LEU A 63 0.67 -6.37 6.46
N HIS A 64 -0.48 -7.02 6.47
CA HIS A 64 -0.91 -7.93 7.52
C HIS A 64 -1.16 -9.32 6.96
N SER A 65 -0.87 -10.34 7.75
CA SER A 65 -1.39 -11.69 7.57
C SER A 65 -2.62 -11.86 8.44
N LYS A 66 -3.74 -12.22 7.81
CA LYS A 66 -5.01 -12.45 8.48
C LYS A 66 -4.97 -13.76 9.27
N GLY A 67 -5.15 -13.64 10.58
CA GLY A 67 -5.22 -14.78 11.50
C GLY A 67 -6.65 -15.10 11.91
N LEU A 68 -6.83 -16.19 12.66
CA LEU A 68 -8.14 -16.58 13.20
C LEU A 68 -8.56 -15.69 14.40
N LEU A 69 -7.59 -15.35 15.25
CA LEU A 69 -7.80 -14.58 16.48
C LEU A 69 -7.14 -13.20 16.45
N LYS A 70 -5.97 -13.11 15.80
CA LYS A 70 -5.19 -11.88 15.71
C LYS A 70 -4.42 -11.86 14.40
N ASP A 71 -4.44 -10.71 13.76
CA ASP A 71 -3.68 -10.46 12.53
C ASP A 71 -2.22 -10.15 12.88
N LYS A 72 -1.31 -10.61 12.02
CA LYS A 72 0.14 -10.47 12.18
C LYS A 72 0.66 -9.41 11.21
N LEU A 73 1.26 -8.34 11.73
CA LEU A 73 1.96 -7.36 10.92
C LEU A 73 3.19 -8.02 10.25
N LEU A 74 3.26 -7.97 8.92
CA LEU A 74 4.35 -8.51 8.11
C LEU A 74 5.32 -7.42 7.64
N GLY A 75 4.81 -6.22 7.37
CA GLY A 75 5.62 -5.11 6.87
C GLY A 75 4.92 -3.78 7.08
N VAL A 76 5.71 -2.71 7.13
CA VAL A 76 5.21 -1.35 7.35
C VAL A 76 6.01 -0.36 6.53
N VAL A 77 5.32 0.65 6.02
CA VAL A 77 5.90 1.77 5.30
C VAL A 77 5.28 3.05 5.84
N TRP A 78 6.14 4.04 6.11
CA TRP A 78 5.71 5.39 6.37
C TRP A 78 6.12 6.32 5.21
N LEU A 79 5.15 6.98 4.59
CA LEU A 79 5.36 7.93 3.50
C LEU A 79 4.97 9.34 3.94
N PRO A 80 5.93 10.23 4.22
CA PRO A 80 5.64 11.62 4.57
C PRO A 80 4.91 12.36 3.45
N LEU A 81 3.78 13.00 3.75
CA LEU A 81 2.92 13.64 2.73
C LEU A 81 3.65 14.73 1.94
N ASN A 82 4.55 15.46 2.60
CA ASN A 82 5.36 16.51 1.98
C ASN A 82 6.33 15.99 0.90
N LYS A 83 6.69 14.69 0.92
CA LYS A 83 7.50 14.06 -0.12
C LYS A 83 6.66 13.58 -1.30
N ILE A 84 5.37 13.32 -1.08
CA ILE A 84 4.45 12.80 -2.10
C ILE A 84 3.99 13.93 -3.03
N LEU A 85 3.69 15.12 -2.49
CA LEU A 85 3.17 16.27 -3.29
C LEU A 85 4.03 16.71 -4.46
N HIS A 86 5.33 16.41 -4.44
CA HIS A 86 6.28 16.80 -5.47
C HIS A 86 6.58 15.67 -6.47
N SER A 87 5.82 14.56 -6.44
CA SER A 87 6.17 13.33 -7.15
C SER A 87 4.95 12.65 -7.77
N ASN A 88 4.92 12.54 -9.11
CA ASN A 88 4.00 11.66 -9.85
C ASN A 88 4.55 10.22 -9.97
N LYS A 89 5.35 9.77 -9.00
CA LYS A 89 6.09 8.50 -9.13
C LYS A 89 5.33 7.33 -8.54
N VAL A 90 5.23 6.26 -9.33
CA VAL A 90 5.10 4.87 -8.88
C VAL A 90 6.17 4.62 -7.82
N CYS A 91 5.77 4.35 -6.58
CA CYS A 91 6.69 4.03 -5.51
C CYS A 91 6.72 2.52 -5.37
N SER A 92 7.68 1.84 -5.99
CA SER A 92 7.96 0.45 -5.63
C SER A 92 8.57 0.46 -4.24
N ILE A 93 7.77 0.12 -3.23
CA ILE A 93 8.21 0.22 -1.85
C ILE A 93 8.76 -1.13 -1.40
N LEU A 94 10.07 -1.18 -1.26
CA LEU A 94 10.74 -2.29 -0.59
C LEU A 94 10.37 -2.21 0.89
N CYS A 95 9.50 -3.12 1.36
CA CYS A 95 9.20 -3.24 2.78
C CYS A 95 10.35 -4.01 3.45
N PHE A 96 11.13 -3.33 4.28
CA PHE A 96 11.98 -4.02 5.25
C PHE A 96 11.07 -4.66 6.29
N THR A 97 11.01 -5.99 6.32
CA THR A 97 10.17 -6.72 7.27
C THR A 97 10.71 -6.54 8.70
N LEU A 98 9.81 -6.38 9.67
CA LEU A 98 10.18 -6.30 11.10
C LEU A 98 10.52 -7.68 11.71
N LEU A 99 10.39 -8.78 10.95
CA LEU A 99 10.24 -10.13 11.51
C LEU A 99 11.08 -11.24 10.83
N ASN A 100 12.23 -10.93 10.22
CA ASN A 100 13.12 -11.94 9.61
C ASN A 100 12.45 -12.85 8.56
N LEU A 101 11.33 -12.43 7.97
CA LEU A 101 10.82 -13.06 6.74
C LEU A 101 11.68 -12.53 5.59
N PRO A 102 12.21 -13.41 4.71
CA PRO A 102 12.94 -12.95 3.54
C PRO A 102 12.04 -12.01 2.74
N ILE A 103 12.66 -10.92 2.33
CA ILE A 103 12.21 -9.75 1.58
C ILE A 103 10.74 -9.80 1.11
N VAL A 104 9.93 -8.84 1.59
CA VAL A 104 8.60 -8.58 1.04
C VAL A 104 8.69 -7.36 0.12
N ASN A 105 8.45 -7.56 -1.17
CA ASN A 105 8.36 -6.46 -2.13
C ASN A 105 6.90 -6.04 -2.24
N LEU A 106 6.56 -4.86 -1.72
CA LEU A 106 5.22 -4.29 -1.85
C LEU A 106 5.21 -3.29 -3.03
N PHE A 107 4.35 -3.52 -4.00
CA PHE A 107 4.14 -2.61 -5.12
C PHE A 107 2.85 -1.81 -4.87
N ALA A 108 3.02 -0.60 -4.33
CA ALA A 108 1.91 0.31 -4.06
C ALA A 108 2.19 1.69 -4.68
N ASN A 109 1.31 2.14 -5.55
CA ASN A 109 1.45 3.44 -6.19
C ASN A 109 0.68 4.49 -5.40
N VAL A 110 1.36 5.59 -5.06
CA VAL A 110 0.75 6.69 -4.33
C VAL A 110 0.83 7.95 -5.18
N PHE A 111 -0.33 8.55 -5.46
CA PHE A 111 -0.46 9.74 -6.29
C PHE A 111 -1.07 10.89 -5.49
N THR A 112 -0.59 12.10 -5.79
CA THR A 112 -1.17 13.35 -5.28
C THR A 112 -1.70 14.19 -6.40
N ASN A 113 -2.84 14.83 -6.15
CA ASN A 113 -3.42 15.89 -6.98
C ASN A 113 -3.89 15.41 -8.37
N PHE A 114 -5.19 15.09 -8.43
CA PHE A 114 -5.91 14.68 -9.62
C PHE A 114 -5.91 15.80 -10.66
N ASN A 115 -5.03 15.73 -11.66
CA ASN A 115 -5.40 16.10 -13.02
C ASN A 115 -5.88 14.86 -13.79
N GLY A 116 -6.86 14.18 -13.17
CA GLY A 116 -8.04 13.58 -13.80
C GLY A 116 -7.93 12.38 -14.74
N LEU A 117 -7.09 12.41 -15.78
CA LEU A 117 -7.29 11.48 -16.92
C LEU A 117 -6.01 10.93 -17.56
N LEU A 118 -4.93 11.71 -17.61
CA LEU A 118 -3.74 11.33 -18.40
C LEU A 118 -2.87 10.25 -17.74
N ASN A 119 -2.83 10.21 -16.40
CA ASN A 119 -1.97 9.27 -15.68
C ASN A 119 -2.62 7.88 -15.46
N MET A 120 -3.95 7.79 -15.49
CA MET A 120 -4.65 6.50 -15.43
C MET A 120 -4.32 5.66 -16.67
N LEU A 121 -4.32 6.27 -17.87
CA LEU A 121 -3.96 5.60 -19.12
C LEU A 121 -2.50 5.12 -19.14
N ALA A 122 -1.58 5.82 -18.47
CA ALA A 122 -0.16 5.43 -18.39
C ALA A 122 0.09 4.21 -17.48
N ILE A 123 -0.82 3.90 -16.55
CA ILE A 123 -0.68 2.77 -15.62
C ILE A 123 -1.25 1.48 -16.22
N TYR A 124 -2.32 1.59 -17.02
CA TYR A 124 -2.96 0.44 -17.68
C TYR A 124 -2.37 0.10 -19.06
N SER A 125 -1.36 0.84 -19.54
CA SER A 125 -0.73 0.64 -20.87
C SER A 125 0.63 -0.05 -20.84
N ASN A 126 1.05 -0.64 -19.71
CA ASN A 126 2.21 -1.54 -19.63
C ASN A 126 1.80 -2.97 -19.28
#